data_AF-A0A6N2K5P9-F1
#
_entry.id   AF-A0A6N2K5P9-F1
#
_cell.length_a   1.000
_cell.length_b   1.000
_cell.length_c   1.000
_cell.angle_alpha   90.00
_cell.angle_beta   90.00
_cell.angle_gamma   90.00
#
_symmetry.space_group_name_H-M   'P 1'
#
loop_
_entity.id
_entity.type
_entity.pdbx_description
1 polymer ?
#
loop_
_entity_poly.entity_id
_entity_poly.type
_entity_poly.pdbx_seq_one_letter_code
_entity_poly.pdbx_strand_id
1 'polypeptide(L)' 'MEGMDHLAHERNKTEFDVDAMKIVWAGSRHAFELSDRMARLVASDPKTSLQGDSRRKEKVKKKLKDSWT' A
#
# COMPACT_ATOMS: atom_id res chain seq x y z
N MET A 1 11.05 5.14 -19.96
CA MET A 1 11.12 3.67 -19.83
C MET A 1 10.26 3.25 -18.64
N GLU A 2 8.98 3.63 -18.66
CA GLU A 2 8.06 3.47 -17.53
C GLU A 2 7.55 2.03 -17.47
N GLY A 3 7.60 1.42 -16.28
CA GLY A 3 7.05 0.08 -16.02
C GLY A 3 8.03 -1.09 -16.12
N MET A 4 9.33 -0.85 -16.34
CA MET A 4 10.30 -1.94 -16.23
C MET A 4 10.51 -2.33 -14.77
N ASP A 5 10.15 -3.57 -14.46
CA ASP A 5 10.43 -4.17 -13.17
C ASP A 5 11.93 -4.48 -13.04
N HIS A 6 12.69 -3.50 -12.59
CA HIS A 6 14.13 -3.64 -12.33
C HIS A 6 14.45 -4.67 -11.22
N LEU A 7 13.45 -5.10 -10.44
CA LEU A 7 13.59 -6.11 -9.39
C LEU A 7 13.11 -7.50 -9.83
N ALA A 8 12.71 -7.68 -11.09
CA ALA A 8 12.23 -8.97 -11.60
C ALA A 8 13.27 -10.08 -11.42
N HIS A 9 14.56 -9.76 -11.58
CA HIS A 9 15.65 -10.73 -11.39
C HIS A 9 15.71 -11.23 -9.94
N GLU A 10 15.54 -10.34 -8.96
CA GLU A 10 15.52 -10.73 -7.54
C GLU A 10 14.26 -11.51 -7.18
N ARG A 11 13.10 -11.12 -7.74
CA ARG A 11 11.84 -11.87 -7.55
C ARG A 11 11.91 -13.29 -8.11
N ASN A 12 12.66 -13.53 -9.19
CA ASN A 12 12.80 -14.87 -9.78
C ASN A 12 13.65 -15.82 -8.92
N LYS A 13 14.42 -15.31 -7.96
CA LYS A 13 15.24 -16.16 -7.08
C LYS A 13 14.42 -16.84 -5.98
N THR A 14 13.12 -16.55 -5.85
CA THR A 14 12.31 -17.11 -4.76
C THR A 14 12.06 -18.60 -4.97
N GLU A 15 12.35 -19.40 -3.94
CA GLU A 15 12.12 -20.86 -3.93
C GLU A 15 10.73 -21.24 -3.40
N PHE A 16 9.87 -20.24 -3.13
CA PHE A 16 8.52 -20.44 -2.62
C PHE A 16 7.52 -19.57 -3.38
N ASP A 17 6.26 -19.97 -3.36
CA ASP A 17 5.16 -19.17 -3.92
C ASP A 17 4.87 -17.96 -3.02
N VAL A 18 5.29 -16.79 -3.50
CA VAL A 18 5.09 -15.50 -2.82
C VAL A 18 3.61 -15.17 -2.65
N ASP A 19 2.73 -15.58 -3.57
CA ASP A 19 1.30 -15.30 -3.47
C ASP A 19 0.64 -16.15 -2.37
N ALA A 20 1.03 -17.42 -2.25
CA ALA A 20 0.64 -18.24 -1.11
C ALA A 20 1.16 -17.66 0.22
N MET A 21 2.39 -17.16 0.24
CA MET A 21 2.99 -16.54 1.44
C MET A 21 2.23 -15.30 1.91
N LYS A 22 1.68 -14.48 0.99
CA LYS A 22 0.86 -13.32 1.37
C LYS A 22 -0.38 -13.70 2.18
N ILE A 23 -0.97 -14.87 1.87
CA ILE A 23 -2.13 -15.39 2.62
C ILE A 23 -1.72 -15.82 4.03
N VAL A 24 -0.59 -16.51 4.15
CA VAL A 24 -0.03 -16.91 5.44
C VAL A 24 0.27 -15.69 6.30
N TRP A 25 0.89 -14.67 5.71
CA TRP A 25 1.19 -13.40 6.38
C TRP A 25 -0.08 -12.69 6.88
N ALA A 26 -1.13 -12.64 6.05
CA ALA A 26 -2.40 -12.04 6.43
C ALA A 26 -3.18 -12.87 7.47
N GLY A 27 -2.75 -14.10 7.74
CA GLY A 27 -3.39 -15.03 8.67
C GLY A 27 -4.66 -15.71 8.13
N SER A 28 -5.25 -15.19 7.05
CA SER A 28 -6.33 -15.84 6.31
C SER A 28 -6.50 -15.22 4.92
N ARG A 29 -7.14 -15.97 4.02
CA ARG A 29 -7.48 -15.47 2.69
C ARG A 29 -8.44 -14.28 2.75
N HIS A 30 -9.45 -14.34 3.62
CA HIS A 30 -10.41 -13.25 3.79
C HIS A 30 -9.74 -11.95 4.25
N ALA A 31 -8.82 -12.05 5.22
CA ALA A 31 -8.07 -10.89 5.69
C ALA A 31 -7.17 -10.29 4.60
N PHE A 32 -6.54 -11.13 3.79
CA PHE A 32 -5.73 -10.67 2.65
C PHE A 32 -6.58 -9.91 1.62
N GLU A 33 -7.69 -10.50 1.17
CA GLU A 33 -8.55 -9.89 0.13
C GLU A 33 -9.16 -8.57 0.60
N LEU A 34 -9.60 -8.49 1.85
CA LEU A 34 -10.14 -7.26 2.43
C LEU A 34 -9.06 -6.17 2.52
N SER A 35 -7.87 -6.52 3.01
CA SER A 35 -6.74 -5.60 3.14
C SER A 35 -6.25 -5.09 1.78
N ASP A 36 -6.07 -5.98 0.80
CA ASP A 36 -5.62 -5.63 -0.55
C ASP A 36 -6.61 -4.69 -1.24
N ARG A 37 -7.92 -4.95 -1.12
CA ARG A 37 -8.96 -4.09 -1.69
C ARG A 37 -8.96 -2.69 -1.05
N MET A 38 -8.85 -2.62 0.27
CA MET A 38 -8.77 -1.32 0.98
C MET A 38 -7.49 -0.56 0.62
N ALA A 39 -6.36 -1.25 0.53
CA ALA A 39 -5.09 -0.64 0.13
C ALA A 39 -5.17 -0.02 -1.27
N ARG A 40 -5.76 -0.73 -2.24
CA ARG A 40 -5.97 -0.19 -3.60
C ARG A 40 -6.90 1.02 -3.61
N LEU A 41 -7.97 1.00 -2.82
CA LEU A 41 -8.90 2.11 -2.70
C LEU A 41 -8.21 3.36 -2.13
N VAL A 42 -7.40 3.19 -1.08
CA VAL A 42 -6.65 4.31 -0.47
C VAL A 42 -5.52 4.79 -1.38
N ALA A 43 -4.89 3.91 -2.15
CA ALA A 43 -3.86 4.30 -3.10
C ALA A 43 -4.41 5.06 -4.31
N SER A 44 -5.64 4.77 -4.73
CA SER A 44 -6.29 5.45 -5.85
C SER A 44 -6.92 6.79 -5.48
N ASP A 45 -7.20 7.06 -4.20
CA ASP A 45 -7.71 8.35 -3.74
C ASP A 45 -6.58 9.40 -3.61
N PRO A 46 -6.60 10.49 -4.40
CA PRO A 46 -5.61 11.56 -4.29
C PRO A 46 -5.59 12.23 -2.91
N LYS A 47 -6.70 12.23 -2.16
CA LYS A 47 -6.80 12.87 -0.84
C LYS A 47 -5.99 12.14 0.22
N THR A 48 -5.80 10.83 0.09
CA THR A 48 -5.02 9.99 1.00
C THR A 48 -3.56 9.83 0.58
N SER A 49 -3.18 10.36 -0.58
CA SER A 49 -1.79 10.36 -1.04
C SER A 49 -0.88 11.12 -0.05
N LEU A 50 0.17 10.44 0.40
CA LEU A 50 1.17 10.98 1.34
C LEU A 50 2.47 11.42 0.64
N GLN A 51 2.44 11.56 -0.70
CA GLN A 51 3.61 11.96 -1.47
C GLN A 51 4.16 13.32 -0.97
N GLY A 52 5.47 13.36 -0.76
CA GLY A 52 6.10 14.35 0.10
C GLY A 52 6.46 15.65 -0.59
N ASP A 53 5.87 16.76 -0.10
CA ASP A 53 6.65 17.89 0.44
C ASP A 53 5.77 18.80 1.32
N SER A 54 5.20 18.23 2.40
CA SER A 54 4.37 19.00 3.34
C SER A 54 4.99 18.98 4.73
N ARG A 55 5.31 20.18 5.24
CA ARG A 55 5.85 20.41 6.59
C ARG A 55 4.99 19.71 7.66
N ARG A 56 5.60 19.26 8.76
CA ARG A 56 4.90 18.54 9.87
C ARG A 56 3.59 19.22 10.31
N LYS A 57 3.53 20.56 10.33
CA LYS A 57 2.33 21.31 10.71
C LYS A 57 1.16 21.12 9.73
N GLU A 58 1.45 21.01 8.44
CA GLU A 58 0.46 20.76 7.38
C GLU A 58 -0.20 19.38 7.57
N LYS A 59 0.60 18.37 7.91
CA LYS A 59 0.12 16.99 8.16
C LYS A 59 -0.81 16.91 9.38
N VAL A 60 -0.45 17.61 10.47
CA VAL A 60 -1.29 17.70 11.67
C VAL A 60 -2.61 18.42 11.36
N LYS A 61 -2.55 19.55 10.66
CA LYS A 61 -3.75 20.32 10.27
C LYS A 61 -4.67 19.50 9.36
N LYS A 62 -4.13 18.75 8.40
CA LYS A 62 -4.92 17.88 7.51
C LYS A 62 -5.61 16.76 8.30
N LYS A 63 -4.88 16.04 9.16
CA LYS A 63 -5.46 15.01 10.03
C LYS A 63 -6.58 15.56 10.93
N LEU A 64 -6.41 16.76 11.47
CA LEU A 64 -7.43 17.42 12.27
C LEU A 64 -8.64 17.82 11.42
N LYS A 65 -8.45 18.34 10.20
CA LYS A 65 -9.57 18.71 9.33
C LYS A 65 -10.46 17.51 8.97
N ASP A 66 -9.84 16.36 8.68
CA ASP A 66 -10.56 15.12 8.35
C ASP A 66 -11.29 14.50 9.56
N SER A 67 -11.01 14.97 10.80
CA SER A 67 -11.66 14.51 12.03
C SER A 67 -12.96 15.26 12.37
N TRP A 68 -13.26 16.37 11.69
CA TRP A 68 -14.38 17.28 12.03
C TRP A 68 -15.41 17.44 10.89
N THR A 69 -15.32 16.62 9.84
CA THR A 69 -16.25 16.52 8.70
C THR A 69 -16.65 15.08 8.49
#